data_AF-A0A8H9IP04-F1
#
_entry.id   AF-A0A8H9IP04-F1
#
_cell.length_a   1.000
_cell.length_b   1.000
_cell.length_c   1.000
_cell.angle_alpha   90.00
_cell.angle_beta   90.00
_cell.angle_gamma   90.00
#
_symmetry.space_group_name_H-M   'P 1'
#
loop_
_entity.id
_entity.type
_entity.pdbx_description
1 polymer ?
#
loop_
_entity_poly.entity_id
_entity_poly.type
_entity_poly.pdbx_seq_one_letter_code
_entity_poly.pdbx_strand_id
1 'polypeptide(L)'
;MITTDITAELVRGAQELERTAHGLLPHRLPAWARAQCADQQLAMAEAQPSGVRLALRTRATVVELDTLPTKRVYVGAPPRPDGVYDLLVDGRLAAQASASGGNTVRTDLTTGAVEELSGPVATVHFGLDAGLKDVEIWLPHNEITELVALRTDAPVESAPPRGDRVWLHHGSSISHGSDAASPSATWPAVAAAMGGVELVNLGLSGSALLDPFTARTMRDTPADLISVKIGINLVNSDLLRLRAFGPAVHGFLDTLREGHPDVPLLVVSPIFCPIHEDTPGPGAFDFAAMSAGRLRFRATGDPAERSAGKLTLRVIRDELARLVAQRAATDANLHYLDGRELYGEADFAEHPLPDELHPDAATHRRMGERFGKLAFTGPFASGG
;
A
#
# COMPACT_ATOMS: atom_id res chain seq x y z
N MET A 1 -6.76 -34.00 -0.88
CA MET A 1 -6.82 -32.54 -1.08
C MET A 1 -7.91 -32.24 -2.10
N ILE A 2 -8.80 -31.32 -1.77
CA ILE A 2 -9.84 -30.74 -2.62
C ILE A 2 -9.21 -29.51 -3.28
N THR A 3 -9.28 -29.42 -4.61
CA THR A 3 -8.94 -28.19 -5.32
C THR A 3 -10.18 -27.30 -5.37
N THR A 4 -10.06 -26.07 -4.91
CA THR A 4 -11.14 -25.08 -4.95
C THR A 4 -10.81 -23.99 -5.96
N ASP A 5 -11.80 -23.63 -6.79
CA ASP A 5 -11.69 -22.50 -7.70
C ASP A 5 -11.55 -21.20 -6.90
N ILE A 6 -10.52 -20.42 -7.22
CA ILE A 6 -10.33 -19.09 -6.63
C ILE A 6 -11.29 -18.13 -7.34
N THR A 7 -12.25 -17.58 -6.59
CA THR A 7 -13.25 -16.64 -7.10
C THR A 7 -13.10 -15.26 -6.45
N ALA A 8 -13.76 -14.25 -7.01
CA ALA A 8 -13.79 -12.90 -6.41
C ALA A 8 -14.36 -12.88 -4.98
N GLU A 9 -15.21 -13.84 -4.62
CA GLU A 9 -15.77 -13.94 -3.26
C GLU A 9 -14.72 -14.38 -2.24
N LEU A 10 -13.68 -15.09 -2.66
CA LEU A 10 -12.59 -15.54 -1.80
C LEU A 10 -11.46 -14.52 -1.70
N VAL A 11 -11.37 -13.55 -2.63
CA VAL A 11 -10.29 -12.56 -2.66
C VAL A 11 -10.77 -11.20 -2.16
N ARG A 12 -10.17 -10.70 -1.09
CA ARG A 12 -10.46 -9.39 -0.50
C ARG A 12 -9.40 -8.37 -0.91
N GLY A 13 -9.81 -7.12 -1.13
CA GLY A 13 -8.91 -5.98 -1.36
C GLY A 13 -8.45 -5.77 -2.81
N ALA A 14 -8.78 -6.66 -3.75
CA ALA A 14 -8.52 -6.46 -5.19
C ALA A 14 -9.69 -5.74 -5.88
N GLN A 15 -9.40 -4.91 -6.88
CA GLN A 15 -10.39 -4.26 -7.74
C GLN A 15 -10.79 -5.13 -8.94
N GLU A 16 -9.87 -5.98 -9.40
CA GLU A 16 -10.07 -6.86 -10.55
C GLU A 16 -9.24 -8.13 -10.37
N LEU A 17 -9.76 -9.26 -10.88
CA LEU A 17 -9.01 -10.52 -11.02
C LEU A 17 -8.85 -10.82 -12.51
N GLU A 18 -7.65 -10.55 -13.04
CA GLU A 18 -7.32 -10.82 -14.44
C GLU A 18 -6.98 -12.30 -14.61
N ARG A 19 -7.56 -12.96 -15.62
CA ARG A 19 -7.20 -14.34 -15.95
C ARG A 19 -5.97 -14.35 -16.86
N THR A 20 -4.89 -14.96 -16.38
CA THR A 20 -3.62 -15.10 -17.10
C THR A 20 -3.48 -16.51 -17.70
N ALA A 21 -2.34 -16.79 -18.33
CA ALA A 21 -2.00 -18.14 -18.78
C ALA A 21 -1.75 -19.13 -17.62
N HIS A 22 -1.45 -18.62 -16.42
CA HIS A 22 -1.09 -19.45 -15.25
C HIS A 22 -2.18 -19.49 -14.18
N GLY A 23 -2.99 -18.44 -14.04
CA GLY A 23 -3.98 -18.35 -12.96
C GLY A 23 -4.73 -17.02 -12.97
N LEU A 24 -4.93 -16.45 -11.78
CA LEU A 24 -5.57 -15.15 -11.58
C LEU A 24 -4.56 -14.14 -11.02
N LEU A 25 -4.44 -12.99 -11.68
CA LEU A 25 -3.66 -11.85 -11.20
C LEU A 25 -4.60 -10.83 -10.53
N PRO A 26 -4.51 -10.63 -9.20
CA PRO A 26 -5.24 -9.56 -8.54
C PRO A 26 -4.63 -8.19 -8.89
N HIS A 27 -5.48 -7.29 -9.40
CA HIS A 27 -5.15 -5.89 -9.64
C HIS A 27 -5.79 -5.00 -8.61
N ARG A 28 -5.05 -3.97 -8.16
CA ARG A 28 -5.58 -2.94 -7.25
C ARG A 28 -6.10 -1.71 -7.99
N LEU A 29 -5.96 -1.66 -9.32
CA LEU A 29 -6.66 -0.71 -10.18
C LEU A 29 -7.46 -1.47 -11.26
N PRO A 30 -8.67 -1.01 -11.63
CA PRO A 30 -9.42 -1.64 -12.70
C PRO A 30 -8.76 -1.42 -14.07
N ALA A 31 -8.97 -2.33 -15.02
CA ALA A 31 -8.43 -2.27 -16.38
C ALA A 31 -8.57 -0.89 -17.06
N TRP A 32 -9.72 -0.21 -16.90
CA TRP A 32 -9.92 1.11 -17.51
C TRP A 32 -8.99 2.19 -16.94
N ALA A 33 -8.60 2.08 -15.66
CA ALA A 33 -7.68 3.00 -15.01
C ALA A 33 -6.24 2.70 -15.44
N ARG A 34 -5.88 1.41 -15.47
CA ARG A 34 -4.58 0.92 -15.97
C ARG A 34 -4.32 1.41 -17.41
N ALA A 35 -5.35 1.39 -18.26
CA ALA A 35 -5.25 1.86 -19.65
C ALA A 35 -4.94 3.36 -19.82
N GLN A 36 -5.06 4.18 -18.76
CA GLN A 36 -4.79 5.62 -18.84
C GLN A 36 -3.34 6.02 -18.54
N CYS A 37 -2.50 5.08 -18.11
CA CYS A 37 -1.12 5.38 -17.75
C CYS A 37 -0.18 4.23 -18.13
N ALA A 38 0.79 4.52 -19.00
CA ALA A 38 1.81 3.55 -19.43
C ALA A 38 3.05 3.51 -18.50
N ASP A 39 2.99 4.18 -17.35
CA ASP A 39 4.08 4.23 -16.39
C ASP A 39 4.33 2.85 -15.78
N GLN A 40 5.55 2.35 -15.96
CA GLN A 40 5.94 1.01 -15.50
C GLN A 40 6.00 0.90 -13.98
N GLN A 41 6.30 2.01 -13.28
CA GLN A 41 6.30 2.04 -11.82
C GLN A 41 4.88 1.85 -11.28
N LEU A 42 3.89 2.54 -11.86
CA LEU A 42 2.48 2.33 -11.55
C LEU A 42 2.00 0.93 -11.91
N ALA A 43 2.27 0.45 -13.13
CA ALA A 43 1.84 -0.88 -13.58
C ALA A 43 2.34 -1.99 -12.65
N MET A 44 3.57 -1.88 -12.15
CA MET A 44 4.06 -2.78 -11.12
C MET A 44 3.34 -2.56 -9.79
N ALA A 45 3.27 -1.32 -9.29
CA ALA A 45 2.72 -1.05 -7.96
C ALA A 45 1.26 -1.48 -7.83
N GLU A 46 0.44 -1.32 -8.87
CA GLU A 46 -0.97 -1.72 -8.81
C GLU A 46 -1.15 -3.25 -8.87
N ALA A 47 -0.27 -3.97 -9.57
CA ALA A 47 -0.29 -5.43 -9.67
C ALA A 47 0.33 -6.15 -8.45
N GLN A 48 1.04 -5.42 -7.58
CA GLN A 48 1.48 -5.93 -6.29
C GLN A 48 0.28 -5.98 -5.31
N PRO A 49 0.00 -7.12 -4.66
CA PRO A 49 -1.23 -7.38 -3.92
C PRO A 49 -1.19 -6.82 -2.48
N SER A 50 -0.67 -5.60 -2.29
CA SER A 50 -0.62 -4.98 -0.97
C SER A 50 -2.02 -4.80 -0.37
N GLY A 51 -2.26 -5.44 0.77
CA GLY A 51 -3.56 -5.50 1.44
C GLY A 51 -4.54 -6.53 0.87
N VAL A 52 -4.20 -7.22 -0.21
CA VAL A 52 -5.01 -8.27 -0.82
C VAL A 52 -4.77 -9.60 -0.09
N ARG A 53 -5.84 -10.38 0.06
CA ARG A 53 -5.81 -11.64 0.80
C ARG A 53 -6.89 -12.60 0.34
N LEU A 54 -6.62 -13.90 0.46
CA LEU A 54 -7.68 -14.91 0.40
C LEU A 54 -8.35 -14.98 1.77
N ALA A 55 -9.68 -15.09 1.82
CA ALA A 55 -10.46 -15.15 3.06
C ALA A 55 -11.44 -16.34 3.02
N LEU A 56 -11.16 -17.35 3.86
CA LEU A 56 -11.76 -18.68 3.80
C LEU A 56 -12.40 -19.04 5.15
N ARG A 57 -13.61 -19.59 5.16
CA ARG A 57 -14.17 -20.31 6.31
C ARG A 57 -14.04 -21.80 6.06
N THR A 58 -13.34 -22.52 6.94
CA THR A 58 -13.06 -23.95 6.71
C THR A 58 -12.76 -24.72 7.98
N ARG A 59 -12.89 -26.06 7.88
CA ARG A 59 -12.42 -27.03 8.87
C ARG A 59 -11.03 -27.60 8.54
N ALA A 60 -10.42 -27.16 7.44
CA ALA A 60 -9.18 -27.71 6.92
C ALA A 60 -8.05 -27.67 7.97
N THR A 61 -7.24 -28.71 8.00
CA THR A 61 -6.00 -28.80 8.77
C THR A 61 -4.77 -28.60 7.88
N VAL A 62 -4.96 -28.64 6.56
CA VAL A 62 -3.93 -28.33 5.56
C VAL A 62 -4.50 -27.35 4.54
N VAL A 63 -3.77 -26.26 4.30
CA VAL A 63 -4.06 -25.29 3.25
C VAL A 63 -2.81 -25.09 2.41
N GLU A 64 -2.96 -25.25 1.09
CA GLU A 64 -1.90 -25.02 0.12
C GLU A 64 -2.36 -24.01 -0.93
N LEU A 65 -1.50 -23.06 -1.24
CA LEU A 65 -1.68 -22.09 -2.31
C LEU A 65 -0.55 -22.25 -3.32
N ASP A 66 -0.90 -22.71 -4.53
CA ASP A 66 0.00 -22.64 -5.67
C ASP A 66 -0.01 -21.20 -6.21
N THR A 67 1.19 -20.65 -6.39
CA THR A 67 1.41 -19.25 -6.74
C THR A 67 2.58 -19.10 -7.70
N LEU A 68 2.50 -18.10 -8.57
CA LEU A 68 3.61 -17.66 -9.41
C LEU A 68 3.95 -16.21 -9.05
N PRO A 69 4.86 -15.98 -8.09
CA PRO A 69 5.29 -14.63 -7.78
C PRO A 69 6.24 -14.10 -8.85
N THR A 70 6.26 -12.79 -9.07
CA THR A 70 7.28 -12.10 -9.88
C THR A 70 8.10 -11.20 -8.96
N LYS A 71 9.36 -11.57 -8.77
CA LYS A 71 10.33 -10.95 -7.85
C LYS A 71 11.17 -9.90 -8.57
N ARG A 72 11.65 -8.88 -7.84
CA ARG A 72 12.51 -7.83 -8.41
C ARG A 72 13.93 -7.92 -7.87
N VAL A 73 14.88 -7.90 -8.78
CA VAL A 73 16.32 -7.89 -8.48
C VAL A 73 16.95 -6.68 -9.12
N TYR A 74 17.67 -5.87 -8.33
CA TYR A 74 18.44 -4.75 -8.85
C TYR A 74 19.91 -5.14 -8.95
N VAL A 75 20.49 -5.04 -10.15
CA VAL A 75 21.91 -5.36 -10.35
C VAL A 75 22.77 -4.40 -9.54
N GLY A 76 23.65 -4.94 -8.70
CA GLY A 76 24.54 -4.16 -7.84
C GLY A 76 23.93 -3.67 -6.53
N ALA A 77 22.64 -3.94 -6.26
CA ALA A 77 22.05 -3.69 -4.95
C ALA A 77 22.00 -4.99 -4.11
N PRO A 78 21.88 -4.89 -2.78
CA PRO A 78 21.60 -6.04 -1.93
C PRO A 78 20.35 -6.81 -2.39
N PRO A 79 20.32 -8.15 -2.24
CA PRO A 79 19.14 -8.93 -2.58
C PRO A 79 17.96 -8.48 -1.73
N ARG A 80 16.79 -8.35 -2.37
CA ARG A 80 15.54 -8.10 -1.64
C ARG A 80 15.10 -9.40 -0.95
N PRO A 81 14.51 -9.34 0.25
CA PRO A 81 13.91 -10.52 0.86
C PRO A 81 12.77 -11.03 -0.02
N ASP A 82 12.60 -12.35 -0.03
CA ASP A 82 11.45 -12.99 -0.66
C ASP A 82 10.14 -12.50 -0.04
N GLY A 83 9.09 -12.49 -0.85
CA GLY A 83 7.73 -12.25 -0.42
C GLY A 83 7.30 -13.25 0.66
N VAL A 84 6.61 -12.75 1.67
CA VAL A 84 6.05 -13.53 2.78
C VAL A 84 4.54 -13.56 2.66
N TYR A 85 3.95 -14.73 2.87
CA TYR A 85 2.53 -14.97 2.99
C TYR A 85 2.21 -15.11 4.48
N ASP A 86 1.37 -14.22 5.01
CA ASP A 86 0.91 -14.32 6.40
C ASP A 86 -0.39 -15.11 6.45
N LEU A 87 -0.42 -16.16 7.25
CA LEU A 87 -1.62 -16.92 7.57
C LEU A 87 -2.20 -16.43 8.88
N LEU A 88 -3.38 -15.81 8.82
CA LEU A 88 -4.15 -15.43 9.99
C LEU A 88 -5.26 -16.45 10.24
N VAL A 89 -5.43 -16.86 11.49
CA VAL A 89 -6.56 -17.66 11.97
C VAL A 89 -7.34 -16.83 12.96
N ASP A 90 -8.62 -16.60 12.68
CA ASP A 90 -9.53 -15.76 13.49
C ASP A 90 -8.93 -14.38 13.83
N GLY A 91 -8.12 -13.83 12.91
CA GLY A 91 -7.49 -12.52 13.02
C GLY A 91 -6.14 -12.48 13.71
N ARG A 92 -5.59 -13.64 14.05
CA ARG A 92 -4.30 -13.76 14.73
C ARG A 92 -3.31 -14.42 13.79
N LEU A 93 -2.13 -13.84 13.65
CA LEU A 93 -1.04 -14.45 12.88
C LEU A 93 -0.73 -15.83 13.47
N ALA A 94 -0.89 -16.87 12.65
CA ALA A 94 -0.71 -18.27 13.03
C ALA A 94 0.53 -18.89 12.40
N ALA A 95 0.84 -18.52 11.15
CA ALA A 95 2.02 -18.99 10.44
C ALA A 95 2.47 -18.00 9.36
N GLN A 96 3.69 -18.18 8.88
CA GLN A 96 4.26 -17.45 7.75
C GLN A 96 4.98 -18.43 6.84
N ALA A 97 4.95 -18.19 5.54
CA ALA A 97 5.67 -18.97 4.56
C ALA A 97 6.02 -18.12 3.33
N SER A 98 6.95 -18.61 2.50
CA SER A 98 7.40 -17.93 1.28
C SER A 98 7.40 -18.90 0.11
N ALA A 99 7.19 -18.36 -1.10
CA ALA A 99 7.24 -19.11 -2.33
C ALA A 99 8.69 -19.21 -2.85
N SER A 100 9.19 -20.44 -3.02
CA SER A 100 10.57 -20.71 -3.46
C SER A 100 10.79 -20.54 -4.96
N GLY A 101 9.72 -20.59 -5.76
CA GLY A 101 9.73 -20.38 -7.21
C GLY A 101 9.34 -18.96 -7.61
N GLY A 102 8.87 -18.80 -8.84
CA GLY A 102 8.45 -17.52 -9.40
C GLY A 102 9.35 -16.96 -10.50
N ASN A 103 8.81 -15.98 -11.20
CA ASN A 103 9.53 -15.18 -12.18
C ASN A 103 10.45 -14.18 -11.48
N THR A 104 11.45 -13.68 -12.20
CA THR A 104 12.34 -12.61 -11.75
C THR A 104 12.46 -11.53 -12.82
N VAL A 105 12.26 -10.28 -12.42
CA VAL A 105 12.57 -9.09 -13.21
C VAL A 105 13.87 -8.51 -12.68
N ARG A 106 14.94 -8.60 -13.49
CA ARG A 106 16.25 -8.04 -13.18
C ARG A 106 16.39 -6.67 -13.83
N THR A 107 16.63 -5.64 -13.04
CA THR A 107 16.84 -4.26 -13.52
C THR A 107 18.25 -3.81 -13.21
N ASP A 108 18.99 -3.38 -14.23
CA ASP A 108 20.25 -2.67 -14.05
C ASP A 108 19.97 -1.19 -13.85
N LEU A 109 20.22 -0.69 -12.64
CA LEU A 109 19.95 0.71 -12.27
C LEU A 109 20.91 1.71 -12.96
N THR A 110 22.02 1.23 -13.55
CA THR A 110 22.99 2.08 -14.26
C THR A 110 22.60 2.26 -15.72
N THR A 111 22.19 1.16 -16.37
CA THR A 111 21.86 1.17 -17.81
C THR A 111 20.37 1.29 -18.10
N GLY A 112 19.52 1.02 -17.11
CA GLY A 112 18.08 0.91 -17.27
C GLY A 112 17.63 -0.39 -17.94
N ALA A 113 18.55 -1.32 -18.23
CA ALA A 113 18.21 -2.58 -18.87
C ALA A 113 17.35 -3.46 -17.96
N VAL A 114 16.31 -4.08 -18.54
CA VAL A 114 15.40 -4.99 -17.85
C VAL A 114 15.46 -6.35 -18.52
N GLU A 115 15.61 -7.39 -17.72
CA GLU A 115 15.60 -8.80 -18.14
C GLU A 115 14.54 -9.54 -17.33
N GLU A 116 13.66 -10.28 -18.01
CA GLU A 116 12.65 -11.11 -17.38
C GLU A 116 13.03 -12.58 -17.51
N LEU A 117 13.01 -13.28 -16.38
CA LEU A 117 13.33 -14.70 -16.27
C LEU A 117 12.12 -15.44 -15.72
N SER A 118 11.58 -16.37 -16.49
CA SER A 118 10.47 -17.21 -16.03
C SER A 118 10.95 -18.27 -15.06
N GLY A 119 10.17 -18.54 -14.01
CA GLY A 119 10.42 -19.62 -13.07
C GLY A 119 9.19 -20.50 -12.84
N PRO A 120 9.32 -21.58 -12.06
CA PRO A 120 8.22 -22.50 -11.81
C PRO A 120 7.20 -21.90 -10.84
N VAL A 121 5.94 -22.35 -10.97
CA VAL A 121 4.93 -22.21 -9.92
C VAL A 121 5.45 -22.86 -8.64
N ALA A 122 5.20 -22.23 -7.50
CA ALA A 122 5.57 -22.73 -6.18
C ALA A 122 4.33 -22.93 -5.31
N THR A 123 4.40 -23.91 -4.41
CA THR A 123 3.35 -24.17 -3.41
C THR A 123 3.76 -23.57 -2.07
N VAL A 124 2.91 -22.72 -1.52
CA VAL A 124 2.97 -22.29 -0.12
C VAL A 124 2.08 -23.24 0.70
N HIS A 125 2.60 -23.84 1.76
CA HIS A 125 1.90 -24.83 2.56
C HIS A 125 1.74 -24.36 4.01
N PHE A 126 0.55 -24.55 4.57
CA PHE A 126 0.24 -24.25 5.97
C PHE A 126 -0.44 -25.43 6.67
N GLY A 127 0.06 -25.77 7.87
CA GLY A 127 -0.61 -26.66 8.81
C GLY A 127 -1.46 -25.86 9.80
N LEU A 128 -2.65 -26.37 10.12
CA LEU A 128 -3.64 -25.71 10.95
C LEU A 128 -4.25 -26.66 11.98
N ASP A 129 -4.69 -26.13 13.11
CA ASP A 129 -5.44 -26.89 14.11
C ASP A 129 -6.83 -27.30 13.60
N ALA A 130 -7.35 -28.44 14.04
CA ALA A 130 -8.68 -28.91 13.67
C ALA A 130 -9.79 -28.00 14.24
N GLY A 131 -10.89 -27.85 13.50
CA GLY A 131 -12.04 -27.02 13.91
C GLY A 131 -12.46 -26.03 12.83
N LEU A 132 -13.70 -25.55 12.93
CA LEU A 132 -14.22 -24.50 12.04
C LEU A 132 -13.62 -23.17 12.47
N LYS A 133 -13.06 -22.43 11.50
CA LYS A 133 -12.30 -21.19 11.71
C LYS A 133 -12.32 -20.33 10.46
N ASP A 134 -12.02 -19.05 10.64
CA ASP A 134 -11.80 -18.11 9.54
C ASP A 134 -10.30 -17.96 9.31
N VAL A 135 -9.87 -18.22 8.07
CA VAL A 135 -8.48 -18.24 7.64
C VAL A 135 -8.28 -17.14 6.61
N GLU A 136 -7.25 -16.32 6.80
CA GLU A 136 -6.79 -15.37 5.80
C GLU A 136 -5.37 -15.67 5.37
N ILE A 137 -5.11 -15.62 4.06
CA ILE A 137 -3.77 -15.68 3.48
C ILE A 137 -3.48 -14.30 2.90
N TRP A 138 -2.75 -13.47 3.63
CA TRP A 138 -2.33 -12.15 3.16
C TRP A 138 -1.17 -12.30 2.18
N LEU A 139 -1.32 -11.69 1.00
CA LEU A 139 -0.38 -11.83 -0.10
C LEU A 139 0.82 -10.88 0.04
N PRO A 140 2.01 -11.25 -0.49
CA PRO A 140 3.20 -10.41 -0.41
C PRO A 140 2.99 -9.02 -1.01
N HIS A 141 3.17 -7.96 -0.22
CA HIS A 141 3.04 -6.59 -0.72
C HIS A 141 4.20 -6.16 -1.64
N ASN A 142 5.30 -6.92 -1.69
CA ASN A 142 6.55 -6.55 -2.36
C ASN A 142 6.81 -7.34 -3.66
N GLU A 143 5.90 -8.21 -4.07
CA GLU A 143 6.00 -9.05 -5.27
C GLU A 143 4.66 -9.06 -6.01
N ILE A 144 4.67 -9.11 -7.35
CA ILE A 144 3.43 -9.43 -8.08
C ILE A 144 3.13 -10.90 -7.83
N THR A 145 1.87 -11.27 -7.60
CA THR A 145 1.51 -12.65 -7.22
C THR A 145 0.34 -13.16 -8.04
N GLU A 146 0.58 -14.10 -8.96
CA GLU A 146 -0.49 -14.83 -9.64
C GLU A 146 -0.96 -16.00 -8.77
N LEU A 147 -2.29 -16.10 -8.58
CA LEU A 147 -2.95 -17.17 -7.83
C LEU A 147 -3.28 -18.33 -8.78
N VAL A 148 -2.63 -19.48 -8.59
CA VAL A 148 -2.74 -20.62 -9.53
C VAL A 148 -3.79 -21.62 -9.07
N ALA A 149 -3.69 -22.12 -7.83
CA ALA A 149 -4.65 -23.08 -7.29
C ALA A 149 -4.70 -23.04 -5.76
N LEU A 150 -5.90 -23.19 -5.20
CA LEU A 150 -6.12 -23.36 -3.76
C LEU A 150 -6.45 -24.83 -3.49
N ARG A 151 -5.68 -25.49 -2.62
CA ARG A 151 -5.92 -26.88 -2.20
C ARG A 151 -6.08 -26.98 -0.70
N THR A 152 -7.11 -27.69 -0.25
CA THR A 152 -7.40 -27.90 1.17
C THR A 152 -7.82 -29.33 1.45
N ASP A 153 -7.66 -29.82 2.67
CA ASP A 153 -8.12 -31.17 3.07
C ASP A 153 -9.59 -31.19 3.57
N ALA A 154 -10.25 -30.03 3.62
CA ALA A 154 -11.68 -29.88 3.85
C ALA A 154 -12.29 -28.78 2.96
N PRO A 155 -13.61 -28.78 2.71
CA PRO A 155 -14.27 -27.73 1.93
C PRO A 155 -14.03 -26.33 2.48
N VAL A 156 -14.07 -25.33 1.60
CA VAL A 156 -13.92 -23.92 1.95
C VAL A 156 -15.15 -23.14 1.49
N GLU A 157 -15.52 -22.14 2.29
CA GLU A 157 -16.52 -21.13 1.97
C GLU A 157 -15.86 -19.75 2.05
N SER A 158 -16.49 -18.71 1.49
CA SER A 158 -16.03 -17.33 1.71
C SER A 158 -16.17 -16.97 3.19
N ALA A 159 -15.11 -16.46 3.80
CA ALA A 159 -15.19 -15.96 5.17
C ALA A 159 -16.07 -14.69 5.22
N PRO A 160 -16.86 -14.49 6.30
CA PRO A 160 -17.56 -13.23 6.51
C PRO A 160 -16.55 -12.07 6.59
N PRO A 161 -16.90 -10.84 6.17
CA PRO A 161 -16.04 -9.67 6.33
C PRO A 161 -15.61 -9.46 7.78
N ARG A 162 -14.41 -8.88 7.98
CA ARG A 162 -13.99 -8.46 9.31
C ARG A 162 -14.68 -7.15 9.68
N GLY A 163 -15.69 -7.27 10.54
CA GLY A 163 -16.49 -6.12 10.96
C GLY A 163 -17.40 -5.61 9.84
N ASP A 164 -18.10 -4.53 10.15
CA ASP A 164 -19.22 -4.06 9.34
C ASP A 164 -18.85 -2.89 8.42
N ARG A 165 -17.58 -2.45 8.43
CA ARG A 165 -17.12 -1.25 7.73
C ARG A 165 -15.90 -1.51 6.87
N VAL A 166 -15.90 -0.97 5.66
CA VAL A 166 -14.79 -0.96 4.71
C VAL A 166 -14.02 0.34 4.82
N TRP A 167 -12.71 0.23 5.08
CA TRP A 167 -11.78 1.35 5.02
C TRP A 167 -10.97 1.32 3.73
N LEU A 168 -11.22 2.32 2.88
CA LEU A 168 -10.48 2.56 1.65
C LEU A 168 -9.35 3.56 1.90
N HIS A 169 -8.11 3.11 1.74
CA HIS A 169 -6.91 3.92 1.96
C HIS A 169 -6.12 4.10 0.68
N HIS A 170 -5.73 5.34 0.35
CA HIS A 170 -4.76 5.64 -0.69
C HIS A 170 -3.51 6.32 -0.11
N GLY A 171 -2.34 5.98 -0.64
CA GLY A 171 -1.07 6.57 -0.23
C GLY A 171 0.12 6.08 -1.04
N SER A 172 1.33 6.40 -0.58
CA SER A 172 2.58 6.11 -1.27
C SER A 172 3.14 4.71 -0.97
N SER A 173 4.43 4.49 -1.27
CA SER A 173 5.22 3.32 -0.88
C SER A 173 5.13 2.96 0.61
N ILE A 174 5.02 3.97 1.47
CA ILE A 174 4.86 3.78 2.92
C ILE A 174 3.51 3.11 3.22
N SER A 175 2.43 3.51 2.56
CA SER A 175 1.11 2.87 2.67
C SER A 175 1.06 1.52 1.96
N HIS A 176 1.84 1.36 0.90
CA HIS A 176 2.02 0.09 0.20
C HIS A 176 2.68 -0.97 1.10
N GLY A 177 3.55 -0.55 2.02
CA GLY A 177 4.23 -1.46 2.95
C GLY A 177 5.74 -1.59 2.74
N SER A 178 6.39 -0.71 1.97
CA SER A 178 7.85 -0.73 1.83
C SER A 178 8.53 -0.81 3.20
N ASP A 179 9.38 -1.82 3.37
CA ASP A 179 10.14 -2.12 4.59
C ASP A 179 9.30 -2.54 5.83
N ALA A 180 8.02 -2.82 5.64
CA ALA A 180 7.22 -3.53 6.63
C ALA A 180 7.72 -4.98 6.79
N ALA A 181 7.58 -5.55 8.01
CA ALA A 181 8.03 -6.91 8.29
C ALA A 181 7.34 -7.99 7.46
N SER A 182 6.05 -7.80 7.16
CA SER A 182 5.21 -8.76 6.45
C SER A 182 3.90 -8.10 5.98
N PRO A 183 3.08 -8.74 5.12
CA PRO A 183 1.85 -8.13 4.60
C PRO A 183 0.82 -7.68 5.65
N SER A 184 0.62 -8.47 6.72
CA SER A 184 -0.31 -8.11 7.79
C SER A 184 0.28 -7.09 8.79
N ALA A 185 1.58 -6.78 8.66
CA ALA A 185 2.30 -5.82 9.49
C ALA A 185 2.53 -4.45 8.82
N THR A 186 1.98 -4.23 7.61
CA THR A 186 1.96 -2.89 7.01
C THR A 186 1.15 -1.94 7.91
N TRP A 187 1.48 -0.65 7.92
CA TRP A 187 0.83 0.27 8.87
C TRP A 187 -0.69 0.36 8.64
N PRO A 188 -1.23 0.30 7.39
CA PRO A 188 -2.66 0.24 7.18
C PRO A 188 -3.27 -1.08 7.66
N ALA A 189 -2.59 -2.22 7.49
CA ALA A 189 -3.09 -3.51 8.00
C ALA A 189 -3.17 -3.55 9.53
N VAL A 190 -2.14 -3.03 10.21
CA VAL A 190 -2.13 -2.88 11.68
C VAL A 190 -3.26 -1.96 12.15
N ALA A 191 -3.43 -0.81 11.50
CA ALA A 191 -4.50 0.12 11.81
C ALA A 191 -5.89 -0.51 11.59
N ALA A 192 -6.11 -1.21 10.48
CA ALA A 192 -7.37 -1.86 10.14
C ALA A 192 -7.73 -2.96 11.16
N ALA A 193 -6.75 -3.77 11.56
CA ALA A 193 -6.94 -4.78 12.60
C ALA A 193 -7.34 -4.15 13.95
N MET A 194 -6.74 -3.01 14.32
CA MET A 194 -7.14 -2.27 15.53
C MET A 194 -8.51 -1.61 15.42
N GLY A 195 -8.87 -1.12 14.23
CA GLY A 195 -10.17 -0.49 13.97
C GLY A 195 -11.32 -1.47 13.77
N GLY A 196 -11.02 -2.77 13.63
CA GLY A 196 -12.02 -3.79 13.30
C GLY A 196 -12.72 -3.53 11.96
N VAL A 197 -11.95 -3.06 10.96
CA VAL A 197 -12.47 -2.68 9.63
C VAL A 197 -11.82 -3.51 8.53
N GLU A 198 -12.55 -3.68 7.43
CA GLU A 198 -12.10 -4.35 6.23
C GLU A 198 -11.24 -3.40 5.39
N LEU A 199 -9.95 -3.73 5.20
CA LEU A 199 -9.01 -2.88 4.47
C LEU A 199 -9.09 -3.11 2.96
N VAL A 200 -9.28 -2.01 2.22
CA VAL A 200 -8.95 -1.89 0.79
C VAL A 200 -7.78 -0.91 0.66
N ASN A 201 -6.57 -1.44 0.39
CA ASN A 201 -5.36 -0.64 0.33
C ASN A 201 -5.01 -0.29 -1.12
N LEU A 202 -5.19 0.97 -1.50
CA LEU A 202 -4.68 1.58 -2.73
C LEU A 202 -3.40 2.38 -2.49
N GLY A 203 -2.54 1.94 -1.56
CA GLY A 203 -1.17 2.43 -1.45
C GLY A 203 -0.36 2.05 -2.68
N LEU A 204 0.06 3.00 -3.51
CA LEU A 204 0.77 2.75 -4.77
C LEU A 204 2.22 3.21 -4.63
N SER A 205 3.15 2.26 -4.58
CA SER A 205 4.56 2.53 -4.33
C SER A 205 5.14 3.38 -5.45
N GLY A 206 5.66 4.57 -5.11
CA GLY A 206 6.19 5.52 -6.08
C GLY A 206 5.15 6.28 -6.91
N SER A 207 3.86 5.94 -6.82
CA SER A 207 2.83 6.38 -7.77
C SER A 207 1.62 7.05 -7.12
N ALA A 208 1.74 7.55 -5.89
CA ALA A 208 0.70 8.37 -5.27
C ALA A 208 0.79 9.83 -5.75
N LEU A 209 0.40 10.06 -7.02
CA LEU A 209 0.67 11.30 -7.75
C LEU A 209 -0.56 12.19 -8.01
N LEU A 210 -1.66 11.96 -7.27
CA LEU A 210 -2.96 12.62 -7.49
C LEU A 210 -3.56 12.34 -8.88
N ASP A 211 -3.33 11.13 -9.39
CA ASP A 211 -3.86 10.72 -10.68
C ASP A 211 -5.40 10.73 -10.69
N PRO A 212 -6.04 11.37 -11.69
CA PRO A 212 -7.50 11.41 -11.79
C PRO A 212 -8.14 10.02 -11.93
N PHE A 213 -7.46 9.07 -12.58
CA PHE A 213 -7.97 7.69 -12.68
C PHE A 213 -7.95 6.97 -11.33
N THR A 214 -7.02 7.29 -10.43
CA THR A 214 -7.00 6.75 -9.06
C THR A 214 -8.16 7.34 -8.26
N ALA A 215 -8.40 8.65 -8.36
CA ALA A 215 -9.54 9.31 -7.71
C ALA A 215 -10.88 8.71 -8.16
N ARG A 216 -11.07 8.50 -9.47
CA ARG A 216 -12.27 7.86 -10.02
C ARG A 216 -12.41 6.39 -9.64
N THR A 217 -11.29 5.67 -9.52
CA THR A 217 -11.32 4.30 -8.97
C THR A 217 -11.86 4.33 -7.55
N MET A 218 -11.30 5.19 -6.69
CA MET A 218 -11.76 5.33 -5.30
C MET A 218 -13.22 5.79 -5.18
N ARG A 219 -13.67 6.69 -6.07
CA ARG A 219 -15.07 7.12 -6.17
C ARG A 219 -16.01 5.94 -6.40
N ASP A 220 -15.62 5.00 -7.26
CA ASP A 220 -16.45 3.87 -7.66
C ASP A 220 -16.28 2.64 -6.73
N THR A 221 -15.23 2.62 -5.90
CA THR A 221 -15.00 1.58 -4.88
C THR A 221 -15.90 1.81 -3.65
N PRO A 222 -16.73 0.82 -3.24
CA PRO A 222 -17.51 0.92 -2.00
C PRO A 222 -16.61 1.13 -0.77
N ALA A 223 -16.95 2.10 0.08
CA ALA A 223 -16.21 2.42 1.28
C ALA A 223 -17.10 3.10 2.32
N ASP A 224 -16.94 2.73 3.58
CA ASP A 224 -17.60 3.38 4.72
C ASP A 224 -16.69 4.44 5.36
N LEU A 225 -15.39 4.35 5.12
CA LEU A 225 -14.35 5.23 5.62
C LEU A 225 -13.30 5.43 4.52
N ILE A 226 -12.89 6.67 4.25
CA ILE A 226 -11.87 6.95 3.22
C ILE A 226 -10.72 7.75 3.83
N SER A 227 -9.49 7.38 3.47
CA SER A 227 -8.34 8.23 3.75
C SER A 227 -7.40 8.35 2.56
N VAL A 228 -6.86 9.56 2.37
CA VAL A 228 -5.89 9.87 1.32
C VAL A 228 -4.63 10.46 1.93
N LYS A 229 -3.52 9.76 1.81
CA LYS A 229 -2.20 10.22 2.27
C LYS A 229 -1.40 10.79 1.12
N ILE A 230 -1.26 12.12 1.07
CA ILE A 230 -0.75 12.86 -0.09
C ILE A 230 0.61 13.49 0.23
N GLY A 231 1.60 13.28 -0.64
CA GLY A 231 2.71 14.23 -0.75
C GLY A 231 4.08 13.68 -1.15
N ILE A 232 4.61 12.64 -0.48
CA ILE A 232 6.01 12.23 -0.67
C ILE A 232 6.34 11.90 -2.13
N ASN A 233 5.46 11.25 -2.88
CA ASN A 233 5.73 10.95 -4.30
C ASN A 233 5.72 12.20 -5.17
N LEU A 234 4.84 13.18 -4.89
CA LEU A 234 4.83 14.47 -5.61
C LEU A 234 6.13 15.24 -5.44
N VAL A 235 6.74 15.18 -4.25
CA VAL A 235 8.05 15.80 -3.99
C VAL A 235 9.15 14.97 -4.64
N ASN A 236 9.20 13.66 -4.41
CA ASN A 236 10.25 12.78 -4.95
C ASN A 236 10.36 12.85 -6.47
N SER A 237 9.24 13.00 -7.19
CA SER A 237 9.24 13.08 -8.65
C SER A 237 9.34 14.51 -9.19
N ASP A 238 9.39 15.53 -8.33
CA ASP A 238 9.29 16.96 -8.70
C ASP A 238 8.10 17.26 -9.64
N LEU A 239 6.96 16.59 -9.42
CA LEU A 239 5.88 16.51 -10.43
C LEU A 239 5.12 17.84 -10.58
N LEU A 240 4.83 18.49 -9.46
CA LEU A 240 3.96 19.66 -9.41
C LEU A 240 4.69 20.86 -8.81
N ARG A 241 4.21 22.04 -9.18
CA ARG A 241 4.48 23.30 -8.48
C ARG A 241 3.29 23.64 -7.59
N LEU A 242 3.50 24.46 -6.57
CA LEU A 242 2.47 24.88 -5.61
C LEU A 242 1.18 25.37 -6.31
N ARG A 243 1.32 26.12 -7.41
CA ARG A 243 0.19 26.61 -8.21
C ARG A 243 -0.72 25.50 -8.76
N ALA A 244 -0.16 24.34 -9.09
CA ALA A 244 -0.91 23.20 -9.63
C ALA A 244 -1.36 22.23 -8.52
N PHE A 245 -0.62 22.17 -7.41
CA PHE A 245 -0.90 21.28 -6.29
C PHE A 245 -2.28 21.50 -5.66
N GLY A 246 -2.61 22.74 -5.27
CA GLY A 246 -3.90 23.05 -4.65
C GLY A 246 -5.10 22.62 -5.51
N PRO A 247 -5.19 23.04 -6.79
CA PRO A 247 -6.26 22.60 -7.70
C PRO A 247 -6.30 21.08 -7.92
N ALA A 248 -5.15 20.40 -7.99
CA ALA A 248 -5.11 18.94 -8.14
C ALA A 248 -5.70 18.23 -6.90
N VAL A 249 -5.37 18.70 -5.69
CA VAL A 249 -5.96 18.18 -4.45
C VAL A 249 -7.47 18.43 -4.42
N HIS A 250 -7.92 19.64 -4.79
CA HIS A 250 -9.35 19.92 -4.90
C HIS A 250 -10.07 18.96 -5.84
N GLY A 251 -9.57 18.79 -7.07
CA GLY A 251 -10.17 17.88 -8.05
C GLY A 251 -10.18 16.42 -7.59
N PHE A 252 -9.14 15.97 -6.90
CA PHE A 252 -9.10 14.62 -6.32
C PHE A 252 -10.20 14.45 -5.27
N LEU A 253 -10.31 15.39 -4.32
CA LEU A 253 -11.33 15.35 -3.26
C LEU A 253 -12.76 15.53 -3.81
N ASP A 254 -12.95 16.38 -4.82
CA ASP A 254 -14.24 16.56 -5.50
C ASP A 254 -14.69 15.25 -6.13
N THR A 255 -13.78 14.57 -6.85
CA THR A 255 -14.05 13.26 -7.45
C THR A 255 -14.46 12.23 -6.40
N LEU A 256 -13.82 12.22 -5.22
CA LEU A 256 -14.23 11.32 -4.13
C LEU A 256 -15.64 11.65 -3.64
N ARG A 257 -15.96 12.94 -3.45
CA ARG A 257 -17.27 13.39 -2.98
C ARG A 257 -18.41 13.15 -3.98
N GLU A 258 -18.11 13.06 -5.28
CA GLU A 258 -19.10 12.64 -6.29
C GLU A 258 -19.63 11.22 -6.05
N GLY A 259 -18.80 10.31 -5.52
CA GLY A 259 -19.19 8.93 -5.21
C GLY A 259 -19.55 8.72 -3.75
N HIS A 260 -18.97 9.54 -2.87
CA HIS A 260 -19.05 9.40 -1.41
C HIS A 260 -19.41 10.72 -0.73
N PRO A 261 -20.66 11.22 -0.88
CA PRO A 261 -21.05 12.55 -0.41
C PRO A 261 -20.87 12.74 1.10
N ASP A 262 -21.22 11.72 1.88
CA ASP A 262 -21.30 11.81 3.35
C ASP A 262 -20.27 10.93 4.09
N VAL A 263 -19.48 10.13 3.38
CA VAL A 263 -18.50 9.23 3.99
C VAL A 263 -17.41 10.04 4.69
N PRO A 264 -17.00 9.69 5.94
CA PRO A 264 -15.84 10.29 6.58
C PRO A 264 -14.58 10.20 5.69
N LEU A 265 -14.02 11.36 5.34
CA LEU A 265 -12.86 11.49 4.47
C LEU A 265 -11.71 12.14 5.23
N LEU A 266 -10.66 11.38 5.48
CA LEU A 266 -9.46 11.83 6.20
C LEU A 266 -8.29 12.10 5.25
N VAL A 267 -7.92 13.36 5.12
CA VAL A 267 -6.70 13.78 4.41
C VAL A 267 -5.52 13.69 5.38
N VAL A 268 -4.53 12.85 5.04
CA VAL A 268 -3.33 12.65 5.84
C VAL A 268 -2.15 13.30 5.10
N SER A 269 -1.42 14.18 5.78
CA SER A 269 -0.24 14.79 5.20
C SER A 269 0.99 13.85 5.29
N PRO A 270 2.13 14.17 4.64
CA PRO A 270 3.32 13.33 4.72
C PRO A 270 3.84 13.20 6.16
N ILE A 271 4.43 12.05 6.47
CA ILE A 271 5.24 11.90 7.68
C ILE A 271 6.54 12.72 7.55
N PHE A 272 7.25 12.88 8.65
CA PHE A 272 8.57 13.48 8.63
C PHE A 272 9.55 12.64 7.80
N CYS A 273 10.28 13.28 6.88
CA CYS A 273 11.33 12.65 6.08
C CYS A 273 12.44 13.68 5.80
N PRO A 274 13.60 13.60 6.50
CA PRO A 274 14.60 14.66 6.52
C PRO A 274 15.04 15.15 5.15
N ILE A 275 15.24 14.23 4.20
CA ILE A 275 15.75 14.56 2.88
C ILE A 275 14.81 15.49 2.10
N HIS A 276 13.52 15.55 2.44
CA HIS A 276 12.51 16.33 1.72
C HIS A 276 11.74 17.35 2.57
N GLU A 277 12.10 17.55 3.85
CA GLU A 277 11.46 18.55 4.70
C GLU A 277 11.56 19.96 4.10
N ASP A 278 12.77 20.34 3.71
CA ASP A 278 13.10 21.67 3.21
C ASP A 278 13.82 21.65 1.85
N THR A 279 14.05 20.46 1.29
CA THR A 279 14.67 20.27 -0.04
C THR A 279 13.65 19.65 -1.01
N PRO A 280 13.35 20.29 -2.14
CA PRO A 280 12.46 19.71 -3.15
C PRO A 280 13.11 18.51 -3.84
N GLY A 281 12.33 17.78 -4.62
CA GLY A 281 12.87 16.75 -5.50
C GLY A 281 13.64 17.31 -6.71
N PRO A 282 14.14 16.41 -7.57
CA PRO A 282 13.89 14.96 -7.54
C PRO A 282 14.56 14.22 -6.37
N GLY A 283 14.03 13.05 -6.03
CA GLY A 283 14.71 12.03 -5.22
C GLY A 283 15.55 11.11 -6.12
N ALA A 284 16.66 10.59 -5.60
CA ALA A 284 17.53 9.68 -6.33
C ALA A 284 18.14 8.62 -5.40
N PHE A 285 18.56 7.49 -5.97
CA PHE A 285 19.44 6.56 -5.26
C PHE A 285 20.77 7.23 -4.93
N ASP A 286 21.29 6.94 -3.74
CA ASP A 286 22.65 7.25 -3.37
C ASP A 286 23.59 6.16 -3.88
N PHE A 287 24.11 6.35 -5.09
CA PHE A 287 25.05 5.42 -5.72
C PHE A 287 26.34 5.21 -4.90
N ALA A 288 26.75 6.19 -4.09
CA ALA A 288 27.92 6.06 -3.22
C ALA A 288 27.61 5.19 -1.99
N ALA A 289 26.40 5.28 -1.44
CA ALA A 289 25.95 4.33 -0.42
C ALA A 289 25.78 2.92 -1.00
N MET A 290 25.23 2.81 -2.21
CA MET A 290 24.97 1.54 -2.88
C MET A 290 26.25 0.77 -3.20
N SER A 291 27.31 1.45 -3.65
CA SER A 291 28.63 0.82 -3.84
C SER A 291 29.24 0.29 -2.54
N ALA A 292 28.80 0.79 -1.39
CA ALA A 292 29.13 0.29 -0.06
C ALA A 292 28.09 -0.73 0.47
N GLY A 293 27.21 -1.27 -0.39
CA GLY A 293 26.22 -2.29 -0.05
C GLY A 293 25.01 -1.77 0.74
N ARG A 294 24.75 -0.45 0.73
CA ARG A 294 23.63 0.18 1.45
C ARG A 294 22.66 0.83 0.49
N LEU A 295 21.38 0.47 0.57
CA LEU A 295 20.33 1.15 -0.17
C LEU A 295 19.94 2.43 0.58
N ARG A 296 20.17 3.59 -0.04
CA ARG A 296 19.75 4.90 0.51
C ARG A 296 19.24 5.81 -0.59
N PHE A 297 18.40 6.75 -0.19
CA PHE A 297 17.87 7.82 -1.03
C PHE A 297 18.44 9.17 -0.62
N ARG A 298 18.46 10.10 -1.57
CA ARG A 298 18.78 11.51 -1.34
C ARG A 298 17.92 12.40 -2.20
N ALA A 299 17.63 13.60 -1.69
CA ALA A 299 17.09 14.68 -2.52
C ALA A 299 18.22 15.33 -3.33
N THR A 300 17.92 15.70 -4.58
CA THR A 300 18.88 16.36 -5.49
C THR A 300 18.44 17.76 -5.91
N GLY A 301 17.26 18.21 -5.47
CA GLY A 301 16.77 19.57 -5.73
C GLY A 301 17.50 20.64 -4.94
N ASP A 302 17.32 21.90 -5.35
CA ASP A 302 17.88 23.07 -4.65
C ASP A 302 16.82 23.69 -3.71
N PRO A 303 17.09 23.79 -2.39
CA PRO A 303 16.19 24.43 -1.43
C PRO A 303 15.75 25.85 -1.81
N ALA A 304 16.57 26.61 -2.54
CA ALA A 304 16.24 27.96 -2.99
C ALA A 304 15.04 27.99 -3.97
N GLU A 305 14.83 26.90 -4.71
CA GLU A 305 13.75 26.79 -5.70
C GLU A 305 12.36 26.67 -5.06
N ARG A 306 12.26 26.51 -3.73
CA ARG A 306 11.00 26.64 -2.99
C ARG A 306 10.33 27.99 -3.26
N SER A 307 11.12 29.06 -3.38
CA SER A 307 10.62 30.40 -3.71
C SER A 307 9.96 30.47 -5.10
N ALA A 308 10.37 29.58 -6.03
CA ALA A 308 9.77 29.42 -7.35
C ALA A 308 8.58 28.44 -7.35
N GLY A 309 8.11 28.02 -6.17
CA GLY A 309 6.94 27.16 -6.01
C GLY A 309 7.23 25.66 -6.13
N LYS A 310 8.49 25.22 -6.03
CA LYS A 310 8.79 23.80 -5.83
C LYS A 310 8.23 23.32 -4.49
N LEU A 311 7.75 22.08 -4.47
CA LEU A 311 7.14 21.47 -3.29
C LEU A 311 8.20 20.83 -2.40
N THR A 312 8.09 21.07 -1.10
CA THR A 312 8.74 20.29 -0.03
C THR A 312 7.66 19.67 0.84
N LEU A 313 8.01 18.75 1.75
CA LEU A 313 7.02 18.16 2.66
C LEU A 313 6.41 19.21 3.58
N ARG A 314 7.19 20.21 4.01
CA ARG A 314 6.66 21.35 4.78
C ARG A 314 5.60 22.13 4.01
N VAL A 315 5.89 22.49 2.76
CA VAL A 315 4.92 23.21 1.89
C VAL A 315 3.64 22.38 1.68
N ILE A 316 3.77 21.07 1.45
CA ILE A 316 2.61 20.20 1.27
C ILE A 316 1.78 20.10 2.56
N ARG A 317 2.42 19.92 3.72
CA ARG A 317 1.72 19.85 5.01
C ARG A 317 0.91 21.12 5.27
N ASP A 318 1.52 22.28 5.07
CA ASP A 318 0.90 23.59 5.26
C ASP A 318 -0.29 23.79 4.31
N GLU A 319 -0.13 23.47 3.03
CA GLU A 319 -1.18 23.67 2.03
C GLU A 319 -2.34 22.68 2.19
N LEU A 320 -2.08 21.42 2.54
CA LEU A 320 -3.14 20.46 2.85
C LEU A 320 -3.94 20.87 4.10
N ALA A 321 -3.26 21.32 5.16
CA ALA A 321 -3.93 21.80 6.37
C ALA A 321 -4.83 23.01 6.07
N ARG A 322 -4.31 23.98 5.32
CA ARG A 322 -5.04 25.19 4.90
C ARG A 322 -6.26 24.83 4.04
N LEU A 323 -6.09 23.98 3.04
CA LEU A 323 -7.13 23.58 2.10
C LEU A 323 -8.25 22.82 2.82
N VAL A 324 -7.90 21.85 3.67
CA VAL A 324 -8.90 21.10 4.43
C VAL A 324 -9.64 21.99 5.41
N ALA A 325 -8.94 22.85 6.16
CA ALA A 325 -9.59 23.79 7.07
C ALA A 325 -10.58 24.72 6.36
N GLN A 326 -10.24 25.18 5.15
CA GLN A 326 -11.14 25.98 4.32
C GLN A 326 -12.38 25.18 3.88
N ARG A 327 -12.20 23.93 3.43
CA ARG A 327 -13.30 23.08 2.96
C ARG A 327 -14.20 22.56 4.07
N ALA A 328 -13.64 22.31 5.26
CA ALA A 328 -14.38 21.82 6.42
C ALA A 328 -15.50 22.76 6.88
N ALA A 329 -15.46 24.04 6.48
CA ALA A 329 -16.55 24.99 6.71
C ALA A 329 -17.86 24.60 5.99
N THR A 330 -17.77 23.81 4.91
CA THR A 330 -18.93 23.36 4.11
C THR A 330 -19.02 21.84 3.97
N ASP A 331 -18.02 21.10 4.47
CA ASP A 331 -17.94 19.64 4.42
C ASP A 331 -17.57 19.12 5.81
N ALA A 332 -18.59 18.81 6.62
CA ALA A 332 -18.40 18.40 8.01
C ALA A 332 -17.71 17.04 8.18
N ASN A 333 -17.66 16.24 7.10
CA ASN A 333 -17.07 14.91 7.07
C ASN A 333 -15.66 14.90 6.46
N LEU A 334 -15.08 16.07 6.19
CA LEU A 334 -13.70 16.21 5.74
C LEU A 334 -12.79 16.57 6.91
N HIS A 335 -11.79 15.72 7.14
CA HIS A 335 -10.89 15.82 8.28
C HIS A 335 -9.44 15.88 7.83
N TYR A 336 -8.59 16.48 8.67
CA TYR A 336 -7.14 16.55 8.45
C TYR A 336 -6.40 15.81 9.57
N LEU A 337 -5.40 15.03 9.20
CA LEU A 337 -4.41 14.47 10.12
C LEU A 337 -3.01 14.89 9.67
N ASP A 338 -2.28 15.57 10.56
CA ASP A 338 -0.86 15.84 10.33
C ASP A 338 -0.09 14.51 10.38
N GLY A 339 0.59 14.15 9.28
CA GLY A 339 1.37 12.92 9.20
C GLY A 339 2.47 12.81 10.27
N ARG A 340 2.92 13.94 10.82
CA ARG A 340 3.91 13.96 11.92
C ARG A 340 3.37 13.39 13.23
N GLU A 341 2.05 13.35 13.41
CA GLU A 341 1.42 12.63 14.53
C GLU A 341 1.58 11.12 14.41
N LEU A 342 1.81 10.60 13.20
CA LEU A 342 2.13 9.19 12.98
C LEU A 342 3.63 8.93 13.15
N TYR A 343 4.46 9.79 12.55
CA TYR A 343 5.91 9.75 12.64
C TYR A 343 6.53 11.15 12.41
N GLY A 344 7.08 11.73 13.47
CA GLY A 344 7.65 13.08 13.50
C GLY A 344 9.16 13.13 13.77
N GLU A 345 9.71 14.33 13.94
CA GLU A 345 11.14 14.58 14.23
C GLU A 345 11.64 13.80 15.46
N ALA A 346 10.85 13.76 16.53
CA ALA A 346 11.19 13.04 17.75
C ALA A 346 11.24 11.52 17.53
N ASP A 347 10.35 10.99 16.69
CA ASP A 347 10.38 9.57 16.33
C ASP A 347 11.59 9.26 15.45
N PHE A 348 11.97 10.15 14.54
CA PHE A 348 13.18 9.98 13.73
C PHE A 348 14.46 9.94 14.56
N ALA A 349 14.53 10.70 15.65
CA ALA A 349 15.67 10.65 16.57
C ALA A 349 15.80 9.28 17.28
N GLU A 350 14.70 8.56 17.48
CA GLU A 350 14.66 7.24 18.12
C GLU A 350 14.75 6.09 17.09
N HIS A 351 14.08 6.25 15.96
CA HIS A 351 13.90 5.27 14.89
C HIS A 351 14.16 5.96 13.54
N PRO A 352 15.43 6.20 13.17
CA PRO A 352 15.76 6.84 11.90
C PRO A 352 15.33 5.98 10.71
N LEU A 353 14.98 6.63 9.60
CA LEU A 353 14.62 5.94 8.36
C LEU A 353 15.85 5.21 7.79
N PRO A 354 15.86 3.86 7.70
CA PRO A 354 17.04 3.08 7.34
C PRO A 354 17.64 3.43 5.97
N ASP A 355 16.79 3.82 5.03
CA ASP A 355 17.18 4.22 3.66
C ASP A 355 16.99 5.73 3.41
N GLU A 356 16.75 6.52 4.48
CA GLU A 356 16.39 7.94 4.48
C GLU A 356 14.98 8.28 3.95
N LEU A 357 14.14 7.29 3.63
CA LEU A 357 12.84 7.51 3.01
C LEU A 357 11.70 6.68 3.60
N HIS A 358 11.91 5.39 3.87
CA HIS A 358 10.88 4.45 4.29
C HIS A 358 11.01 4.11 5.78
N PRO A 359 9.90 4.09 6.53
CA PRO A 359 9.86 3.56 7.90
C PRO A 359 10.27 2.09 7.95
N ASP A 360 11.00 1.70 9.00
CA ASP A 360 11.27 0.28 9.25
C ASP A 360 10.04 -0.46 9.82
N ALA A 361 10.15 -1.77 10.00
CA ALA A 361 9.09 -2.60 10.53
C ALA A 361 8.53 -2.15 11.90
N ALA A 362 9.40 -1.69 12.81
CA ALA A 362 8.98 -1.21 14.13
C ALA A 362 8.20 0.10 14.02
N THR A 363 8.65 0.99 13.14
CA THR A 363 8.01 2.28 12.85
C THR A 363 6.67 2.07 12.14
N HIS A 364 6.57 1.11 11.22
CA HIS A 364 5.31 0.68 10.61
C HIS A 364 4.26 0.32 11.66
N ARG A 365 4.63 -0.50 12.65
CA ARG A 365 3.73 -0.84 13.77
C ARG A 365 3.33 0.40 14.56
N ARG A 366 4.29 1.23 14.97
CA ARG A 366 4.03 2.48 15.72
C ARG A 366 3.06 3.40 14.98
N MET A 367 3.27 3.59 13.66
CA MET A 367 2.41 4.38 12.81
C MET A 367 1.00 3.79 12.72
N GLY A 368 0.88 2.47 12.53
CA GLY A 368 -0.40 1.78 12.47
C GLY A 368 -1.20 1.91 13.77
N GLU A 369 -0.53 1.74 14.91
CA GLU A 369 -1.14 1.89 16.23
C GLU A 369 -1.62 3.31 16.52
N ARG A 370 -0.81 4.31 16.14
CA ARG A 370 -1.17 5.72 16.30
C ARG A 370 -2.32 6.11 15.37
N PHE A 371 -2.27 5.70 14.10
CA PHE A 371 -3.38 5.93 13.19
C PHE A 371 -4.66 5.27 13.71
N GLY A 372 -4.56 4.02 14.17
CA GLY A 372 -5.70 3.29 14.72
C GLY A 372 -6.40 4.05 15.85
N LYS A 373 -5.61 4.62 16.77
CA LYS A 373 -6.12 5.48 17.86
C LYS A 373 -6.70 6.79 17.31
N LEU A 374 -5.94 7.53 16.51
CA LEU A 374 -6.32 8.89 16.08
C LEU A 374 -7.53 8.89 15.15
N ALA A 375 -7.60 7.93 14.22
CA ALA A 375 -8.65 7.89 13.20
C ALA A 375 -9.91 7.19 13.74
N PHE A 376 -9.81 5.96 14.24
CA PHE A 376 -10.99 5.15 14.60
C PHE A 376 -11.63 5.52 15.93
N THR A 377 -10.95 6.27 16.81
CA THR A 377 -11.60 6.92 17.97
C THR A 377 -11.89 8.40 17.72
N GLY A 378 -11.63 8.90 16.52
CA GLY A 378 -11.79 10.29 16.13
C GLY A 378 -12.65 10.41 14.87
N PRO A 379 -12.13 10.95 13.74
CA PRO A 379 -12.89 11.16 12.50
C PRO A 379 -13.71 9.97 11.99
N PHE A 380 -13.28 8.73 12.28
CA PHE A 380 -13.97 7.51 11.83
C PHE A 380 -14.85 6.87 12.91
N ALA A 381 -14.97 7.47 14.10
CA ALA A 381 -15.77 6.91 15.19
C ALA A 381 -17.29 7.05 14.95
N SER A 382 -17.72 8.08 14.23
CA SER A 382 -19.12 8.53 14.18
C SER A 382 -19.95 8.05 12.97
N GLY A 383 -19.49 7.03 12.23
CA GLY A 383 -20.20 6.50 11.06
C GLY A 383 -21.07 5.28 11.34
N GLY A 384 -21.83 5.27 12.44
CA GLY A 384 -22.70 4.16 12.86
C GLY A 384 -24.16 4.56 12.95
#